data_AF-A0AAN6PQZ6-F1
#
_entry.id   AF-A0AAN6PQZ6-F1
#
_cell.length_a   1.000
_cell.length_b   1.000
_cell.length_c   1.000
_cell.angle_alpha   90.00
_cell.angle_beta   90.00
_cell.angle_gamma   90.00
#
_symmetry.space_group_name_H-M   'P 1'
#
loop_
_entity.id
_entity.type
_entity.pdbx_description
1 polymer ?
#
loop_
_entity_poly.entity_id
_entity_poly.type
_entity_poly.pdbx_seq_one_letter_code
_entity_poly.pdbx_strand_id
1 'polypeptide(L)'
;MPKSEIEITDLPALLQDSRWTFYLDDIPEQDTRGSLCTNKWLGSLGPGEVAIVNVRPDGYVGSVGRWDSSIDDAGEDAAKWMDAYYERFLQVPAPV
;
A
#
# COMPACT_ATOMS: atom_id res chain seq x y z
N MET A 1 13.18 11.26 0.14
CA MET A 1 12.38 12.43 -0.28
C MET A 1 11.42 12.78 0.86
N PRO A 2 11.38 14.03 1.32
CA PRO A 2 10.38 14.51 2.28
C PRO A 2 8.96 14.38 1.71
N LYS A 3 7.96 14.10 2.57
CA LYS A 3 6.54 14.02 2.16
C LYS A 3 6.04 15.29 1.47
N SER A 4 6.57 16.45 1.82
CA SER A 4 6.18 17.76 1.26
C SER A 4 6.78 18.05 -0.12
N GLU A 5 7.70 17.22 -0.61
CA GLU A 5 8.43 17.44 -1.86
C GLU A 5 8.08 16.41 -2.94
N ILE A 6 7.22 15.43 -2.64
CA ILE A 6 6.83 14.40 -3.60
C ILE A 6 5.72 14.92 -4.51
N GLU A 7 5.94 14.78 -5.81
CA GLU A 7 4.98 15.17 -6.84
C GLU A 7 4.41 13.94 -7.55
N ILE A 8 3.24 14.08 -8.17
CA ILE A 8 2.63 12.98 -8.96
C ILE A 8 3.59 12.51 -10.07
N THR A 9 4.39 13.41 -10.63
CA THR A 9 5.37 13.10 -11.69
C THR A 9 6.52 12.21 -11.22
N ASP A 10 6.73 12.07 -9.90
CA ASP A 10 7.75 11.19 -9.33
C ASP A 10 7.26 9.73 -9.26
N LEU A 11 5.97 9.46 -9.45
CA LEU A 11 5.39 8.13 -9.39
C LEU A 11 5.61 7.34 -10.70
N PRO A 12 5.56 6.00 -10.68
CA PRO A 12 5.50 5.20 -11.91
C PRO A 12 4.32 5.59 -12.80
N ALA A 13 4.48 5.52 -14.12
CA ALA A 13 3.51 6.00 -15.12
C ALA A 13 2.06 5.56 -14.83
N LEU A 14 1.87 4.29 -14.43
CA LEU A 14 0.56 3.73 -14.06
C LEU A 14 -0.15 4.53 -12.95
N LEU A 15 0.59 5.01 -11.96
CA LEU A 15 0.05 5.80 -10.85
C LEU A 15 -0.09 7.28 -11.21
N GLN A 16 0.70 7.80 -12.17
CA GLN A 16 0.53 9.18 -12.66
C GLN A 16 -0.82 9.38 -13.35
N ASP A 17 -1.27 8.39 -14.11
CA ASP A 17 -2.57 8.41 -14.80
C ASP A 17 -3.75 8.31 -13.81
N SER A 18 -3.52 7.75 -12.62
CA SER A 18 -4.52 7.50 -11.59
C SER A 18 -4.40 8.47 -10.42
N ARG A 19 -4.59 9.77 -10.68
CA ARG A 19 -4.29 10.85 -9.70
C ARG A 19 -4.98 10.73 -8.33
N TRP A 20 -6.06 9.94 -8.22
CA TRP A 20 -6.79 9.70 -6.96
C TRP A 20 -6.40 8.39 -6.27
N THR A 21 -5.24 7.81 -6.56
CA THR A 21 -4.73 6.60 -5.88
C THR A 21 -3.52 6.88 -4.98
N PHE A 22 -3.03 8.11 -4.95
CA PHE A 22 -1.93 8.55 -4.10
C PHE A 22 -2.43 9.52 -3.03
N TYR A 23 -2.05 9.28 -1.78
CA TYR A 23 -2.46 10.05 -0.61
C TYR A 23 -1.28 10.23 0.34
N LEU A 24 -1.20 11.39 0.98
CA LEU A 24 -0.26 11.64 2.07
C LEU A 24 -0.93 11.44 3.41
N ASP A 25 -0.18 10.87 4.34
CA ASP A 25 -0.58 10.76 5.74
C ASP A 25 -0.03 11.97 6.51
N ASP A 26 -0.79 13.07 6.47
CA ASP A 26 -0.37 14.39 6.94
C ASP A 26 -1.48 15.25 7.56
N ILE A 27 -2.68 14.68 7.82
CA ILE A 27 -3.85 15.39 8.37
C ILE A 27 -4.31 14.87 9.75
N PRO A 28 -3.43 14.80 10.77
CA PRO A 28 -3.79 14.27 12.09
C PRO A 28 -4.91 15.07 12.79
N GLU A 29 -5.07 16.35 12.47
CA GLU A 29 -6.12 17.22 13.02
C GLU A 29 -7.55 16.79 12.64
N GLN A 30 -7.71 15.95 11.62
CA GLN A 30 -9.00 15.37 11.25
C GLN A 30 -9.34 14.12 12.08
N ASP A 31 -8.40 13.57 12.84
CA ASP A 31 -8.65 12.46 13.76
C ASP A 31 -8.98 12.97 15.17
N THR A 32 -9.96 12.36 15.83
CA THR A 32 -10.41 12.77 17.17
C THR A 32 -9.35 12.59 18.26
N ARG A 33 -8.31 11.80 17.99
CA ARG A 33 -7.17 11.56 18.88
C ARG A 33 -5.87 12.16 18.32
N GLY A 34 -5.93 12.96 17.27
CA GLY A 34 -4.75 13.55 16.63
C GLY A 34 -3.83 12.51 15.99
N SER A 35 -4.34 11.32 15.65
CA SER A 35 -3.51 10.22 15.12
C SER A 35 -3.46 10.25 13.58
N LEU A 36 -2.25 10.08 13.05
CA LEU A 36 -2.02 9.80 11.63
C LEU A 36 -2.69 8.48 11.21
N CYS A 37 -3.13 8.40 9.95
CA CYS A 37 -3.84 7.24 9.39
C CYS A 37 -3.01 5.96 9.48
N THR A 38 -1.72 6.01 9.16
CA THR A 38 -0.82 4.86 9.24
C THR A 38 -0.78 4.32 10.66
N ASN A 39 -0.55 5.20 11.65
CA ASN A 39 -0.49 4.82 13.06
C ASN A 39 -1.82 4.25 13.56
N LYS A 40 -2.93 4.82 13.13
CA LYS A 40 -4.28 4.40 13.52
C LYS A 40 -4.61 2.99 13.04
N TRP A 41 -4.27 2.65 11.81
CA TRP A 41 -4.71 1.40 11.17
C TRP A 41 -3.66 0.29 11.17
N LEU A 42 -2.38 0.66 11.13
CA LEU A 42 -1.26 -0.28 11.07
C LEU A 42 -0.41 -0.22 12.34
N GLY A 43 -0.67 0.69 13.28
CA GLY A 43 0.30 0.99 14.32
C GLY A 43 1.55 1.64 13.71
N SER A 44 2.69 1.55 14.39
CA SER A 44 3.93 2.11 13.87
C SER A 44 4.45 1.26 12.69
N LEU A 45 4.83 1.94 11.61
CA LEU A 45 5.78 1.44 10.62
C LEU A 45 7.13 2.08 10.89
N GLY A 46 8.17 1.26 11.03
CA GLY A 46 9.53 1.72 11.22
C GLY A 46 10.06 2.50 10.00
N PRO A 47 11.17 3.24 10.13
CA PRO A 47 11.83 3.84 8.98
C PRO A 47 12.18 2.77 7.94
N GLY A 48 11.75 2.97 6.69
CA GLY A 48 11.95 1.99 5.62
C GLY A 48 10.97 0.81 5.63
N GLU A 49 10.09 0.68 6.63
CA GLU A 49 9.05 -0.34 6.59
C GLU A 49 7.88 0.11 5.71
N VAL A 50 7.40 -0.83 4.90
CA VAL A 50 6.22 -0.67 4.06
C VAL A 50 5.22 -1.79 4.38
N ALA A 51 3.94 -1.52 4.19
CA ALA A 51 2.89 -2.50 4.39
C ALA A 51 1.94 -2.54 3.20
N ILE A 52 1.45 -3.74 2.88
CA ILE A 52 0.41 -3.97 1.88
C ILE A 52 -0.80 -4.55 2.61
N VAL A 53 -1.97 -3.96 2.37
CA VAL A 53 -3.24 -4.40 2.93
C VAL A 53 -4.18 -4.76 1.79
N ASN A 54 -4.54 -6.03 1.70
CA ASN A 54 -5.57 -6.47 0.77
C ASN A 54 -6.94 -6.28 1.42
N VAL A 55 -7.79 -5.46 0.80
CA VAL A 55 -9.17 -5.23 1.25
C VAL A 55 -10.11 -5.85 0.23
N ARG A 56 -11.04 -6.68 0.71
CA ARG A 56 -12.04 -7.36 -0.12
C ARG A 56 -13.14 -6.38 -0.56
N PRO A 57 -13.91 -6.70 -1.62
CA PRO A 57 -15.01 -5.84 -2.08
C PRO A 57 -16.10 -5.55 -1.03
N ASP A 58 -16.22 -6.40 0.01
CA ASP A 58 -17.13 -6.20 1.14
C ASP A 58 -16.56 -5.29 2.25
N GLY A 59 -15.37 -4.72 2.04
CA GLY A 59 -14.71 -3.81 2.96
C GLY A 59 -13.90 -4.49 4.07
N TYR A 60 -13.83 -5.83 4.10
CA TYR A 60 -13.05 -6.56 5.10
C TYR A 60 -11.59 -6.73 4.68
N VAL A 61 -10.69 -6.67 5.66
CA VAL A 61 -9.27 -6.99 5.45
C VAL A 61 -9.14 -8.48 5.14
N GLY A 62 -8.57 -8.80 3.98
CA GLY A 62 -8.26 -10.16 3.55
C GLY A 62 -6.88 -10.62 4.02
N SER A 63 -5.86 -9.77 3.90
CA SER A 63 -4.52 -10.05 4.39
C SER A 63 -3.71 -8.76 4.59
N VAL A 64 -2.70 -8.83 5.45
CA VAL A 64 -1.75 -7.74 5.74
C VAL A 64 -0.34 -8.33 5.72
N GLY A 65 0.56 -7.67 4.99
CA GLY A 65 1.98 -7.98 4.99
C GLY A 65 2.82 -6.73 5.27
N ARG A 66 4.04 -6.93 5.79
CA ARG A 66 5.02 -5.88 6.05
C ARG A 66 6.39 -6.31 5.56
N TRP A 67 7.14 -5.35 5.05
CA TRP A 67 8.49 -5.56 4.53
C TRP A 67 9.38 -4.39 4.92
N ASP A 68 10.65 -4.67 5.09
CA ASP A 68 11.70 -3.64 5.15
C ASP A 68 12.16 -3.37 3.72
N SER A 69 11.88 -2.17 3.20
CA SER A 69 12.24 -1.74 1.85
C SER A 69 13.74 -1.56 1.63
N SER A 70 14.55 -1.62 2.69
CA SER A 70 16.02 -1.60 2.58
C SER A 70 16.62 -2.98 2.30
N ILE A 71 15.84 -4.06 2.44
CA ILE A 71 16.27 -5.42 2.12
C ILE A 71 16.17 -5.64 0.62
N ASP A 72 17.24 -6.18 0.02
CA ASP A 72 17.24 -6.61 -1.38
C ASP A 72 16.09 -7.61 -1.64
N ASP A 73 15.49 -7.55 -2.82
CA ASP A 73 14.38 -8.41 -3.24
C ASP A 73 13.06 -8.26 -2.44
N ALA A 74 12.97 -7.37 -1.44
CA ALA A 74 11.75 -7.17 -0.65
C ALA A 74 10.51 -6.86 -1.52
N GLY A 75 10.70 -6.13 -2.63
CA GLY A 75 9.64 -5.87 -3.60
C GLY A 75 9.18 -7.12 -4.38
N GLU A 76 10.11 -8.00 -4.75
CA GLU A 76 9.80 -9.26 -5.42
C GLU A 76 9.06 -10.21 -4.48
N ASP A 77 9.50 -10.29 -3.23
CA ASP A 77 8.84 -11.10 -2.20
C ASP A 77 7.43 -10.58 -1.87
N ALA A 78 7.23 -9.27 -1.84
CA ALA A 78 5.92 -8.67 -1.71
C ALA A 78 4.99 -9.02 -2.89
N ALA A 79 5.51 -9.03 -4.12
CA ALA A 79 4.76 -9.44 -5.31
C ALA A 79 4.38 -10.94 -5.25
N LYS A 80 5.34 -11.83 -4.93
CA LYS A 80 5.07 -13.27 -4.75
C LYS A 80 4.02 -13.54 -3.66
N TRP A 81 4.07 -12.79 -2.56
CA TRP A 81 3.07 -12.89 -1.50
C TRP A 81 1.66 -12.50 -1.99
N MET A 82 1.57 -11.48 -2.82
CA MET A 82 0.32 -11.04 -3.43
C MET A 82 -0.21 -12.08 -4.44
N ASP A 83 0.66 -12.63 -5.28
CA ASP A 83 0.32 -13.72 -6.23
C ASP A 83 -0.24 -14.93 -5.48
N ALA A 84 0.47 -15.39 -4.44
CA ALA A 84 0.07 -16.52 -3.61
C ALA A 84 -1.27 -16.30 -2.87
N TYR A 85 -1.67 -15.05 -2.66
CA TYR A 85 -2.97 -14.71 -2.11
C TYR A 85 -4.06 -14.84 -3.18
N TYR A 86 -3.90 -14.17 -4.33
CA TYR A 86 -4.93 -14.09 -5.36
C TYR A 86 -5.09 -15.37 -6.20
N GLU A 87 -4.03 -16.16 -6.40
CA GLU A 87 -4.08 -17.41 -7.18
C GLU A 87 -5.02 -18.46 -6.58
N ARG A 88 -5.33 -18.34 -5.29
CA ARG A 88 -6.19 -19.29 -4.57
C ARG A 88 -7.66 -19.18 -4.99
N PHE A 89 -8.07 -18.06 -5.58
CA PHE A 89 -9.47 -17.78 -5.85
C PHE A 89 -9.75 -16.98 -7.13
N LEU A 90 -8.80 -16.25 -7.69
CA LEU A 90 -8.99 -15.57 -8.98
C LEU A 90 -8.68 -16.51 -10.15
N GLN A 91 -9.41 -16.33 -11.25
CA GLN A 91 -9.20 -17.04 -12.51
C GLN A 91 -8.91 -16.02 -13.61
N VAL A 92 -7.96 -16.34 -14.48
CA VAL A 92 -7.70 -15.54 -15.68
C VAL A 92 -8.84 -15.77 -16.67
N PRO A 93 -9.48 -14.71 -17.19
CA PRO A 93 -10.49 -14.86 -18.24
C PRO A 93 -9.90 -15.60 -19.44
N ALA A 94 -10.68 -16.51 -20.04
CA ALA A 94 -10.27 -17.15 -21.29
C ALA A 94 -10.05 -16.06 -22.36
N PRO A 95 -9.04 -16.21 -23.24
CA PRO A 95 -8.86 -15.29 -24.36
C PRO A 95 -10.16 -15.24 -25.17
N VAL A 96 -10.62 -14.03 -25.47
CA VAL A 96 -11.77 -13.78 -26.36
C VAL A 96 -11.41 -14.01 -27.82
#